data_AF-A0AB39NX94-F1
#
_entry.id   AF-A0AB39NX94-F1
#
_cell.length_a   1.000
_cell.length_b   1.000
_cell.length_c   1.000
_cell.angle_alpha   90.00
_cell.angle_beta   90.00
_cell.angle_gamma   90.00
#
_symmetry.space_group_name_H-M   'P 1'
#
loop_
_entity.id
_entity.type
_entity.pdbx_description
1 polymer ?
#
loop_
_entity_poly.entity_id
_entity_poly.type
_entity_poly.pdbx_seq_one_letter_code
_entity_poly.pdbx_strand_id
1 'polypeptide(L)'
;MPDRPLPPPLHSGSPATSPSGVGGPSLRWTEEGISVVDQRALPHEVRRLRLRTVDEVIDAIRSLAVRGAPAIGLTGALGVALSVRRNTAADGSVDEAAVRADAERIATARPTAVHLTWAVARVLERLPDGPDAVLGTALRMIDEDVTANRGAALAAAELVAGLVPDRPLRLLTHCNTGRLATAAGGTALGTVLELAARGRVAEVLVDETRPLLQGARLTAWELGEAGVPYRLCPDSAAAAAMARSMVDCVLVGADRVAANGDTANKIGTYALAVAAARHGIPFVVVAPESSWDPTLPDGTGIVIEERDADEVTSVAGVRVAPEGATVFNPAFDVTPAELITAVVSEARVLRPVSSTRPEAEAEAAVTLAALSRDLYRRGWMPGTSGNLSVRLPGPSPRALITGSGLDKGSLGPDDMVLVDSGTARALHPEGGRRPSAETAIHAAVYRTTGAGAVVHAHPPYATALARLAARPEGPGRVRLEGLELLKGLGRVTPSEAHLPVFPNWPDVTRIGDEVAEYLAQHPTAAPALLIADHGITAWGEDLAQARNRIECVEAMCQVLLLTGERHASGAAA
;
A
#
# COMPACT_ATOMS: atom_id res chain seq x y z
N MET A 1 -28.65 -4.76 -50.82
CA MET A 1 -27.36 -5.19 -51.41
C MET A 1 -26.69 -6.12 -50.42
N PRO A 2 -26.15 -7.26 -50.87
CA PRO A 2 -26.18 -8.50 -50.10
C PRO A 2 -24.94 -8.76 -49.25
N ASP A 3 -25.16 -9.65 -48.30
CA ASP A 3 -24.23 -10.38 -47.45
C ASP A 3 -22.81 -10.55 -48.00
N ARG A 4 -21.84 -10.09 -47.21
CA ARG A 4 -20.44 -10.49 -47.36
C ARG A 4 -20.12 -11.46 -46.22
N PRO A 5 -19.85 -12.75 -46.49
CA PRO A 5 -19.54 -13.70 -45.44
C PRO A 5 -18.19 -13.36 -44.80
N LEU A 6 -18.14 -13.46 -43.47
CA LEU A 6 -16.91 -13.39 -42.68
C LEU A 6 -15.92 -14.47 -43.18
N PRO A 7 -14.61 -14.17 -43.24
CA PRO A 7 -13.62 -15.17 -43.63
C PRO A 7 -13.55 -16.31 -42.59
N PRO A 8 -13.23 -17.54 -43.01
CA PRO A 8 -13.16 -18.69 -42.10
C PRO A 8 -12.00 -18.52 -41.11
N PRO A 9 -12.11 -19.10 -39.89
CA PRO A 9 -11.03 -19.07 -38.93
C PRO A 9 -9.82 -19.83 -39.49
N LEU A 10 -8.65 -19.18 -39.46
CA LEU A 10 -7.37 -19.79 -39.78
C LEU A 10 -7.10 -20.94 -38.82
N HIS A 11 -6.85 -22.10 -39.43
CA HIS A 11 -6.36 -23.37 -38.91
C HIS A 11 -5.93 -23.45 -37.43
N SER A 12 -6.60 -24.40 -36.77
CA SER A 12 -6.16 -25.09 -35.55
C SER A 12 -4.80 -25.77 -35.74
N GLY A 13 -3.72 -25.11 -35.33
CA GLY A 13 -2.49 -25.78 -34.94
C GLY A 13 -2.63 -26.20 -33.47
N SER A 14 -2.66 -27.50 -33.21
CA SER A 14 -2.58 -28.04 -31.84
C SER A 14 -1.29 -27.54 -31.17
N PRO A 15 -1.35 -26.87 -30.01
CA PRO A 15 -0.16 -26.70 -29.19
C PRO A 15 0.13 -28.04 -28.52
N ALA A 16 1.37 -28.49 -28.63
CA ALA A 16 1.89 -29.57 -27.79
C ALA A 16 1.87 -29.08 -26.33
N THR A 17 0.79 -29.36 -25.61
CA THR A 17 0.62 -28.98 -24.21
C THR A 17 1.47 -29.88 -23.32
N SER A 18 2.46 -29.29 -22.64
CA SER A 18 2.95 -29.83 -21.38
C SER A 18 1.86 -29.69 -20.30
N PRO A 19 1.68 -30.64 -19.37
CA PRO A 19 0.49 -30.69 -18.49
C PRO A 19 0.48 -29.69 -17.32
N SER A 20 1.44 -28.77 -17.26
CA SER A 20 1.49 -27.67 -16.30
C SER A 20 1.52 -26.36 -17.09
N GLY A 21 0.43 -25.61 -17.10
CA GLY A 21 0.18 -24.42 -17.95
C GLY A 21 1.06 -23.19 -17.69
N VAL A 22 2.34 -23.38 -17.33
CA VAL A 22 3.34 -22.31 -17.18
C VAL A 22 4.56 -22.71 -18.00
N GLY A 23 4.90 -21.92 -19.02
CA GLY A 23 6.09 -22.14 -19.84
C GLY A 23 7.35 -22.22 -18.97
N GLY A 24 8.29 -23.11 -19.34
CA GLY A 24 9.48 -23.39 -18.52
C GLY A 24 10.42 -22.19 -18.32
N PRO A 25 11.40 -22.28 -17.40
CA PRO A 25 12.24 -21.15 -16.98
C PRO A 25 12.95 -20.44 -18.14
N SER A 26 13.10 -19.12 -17.97
CA SER A 26 13.75 -18.20 -18.90
C SER A 26 15.26 -18.33 -18.88
N LEU A 27 15.83 -18.76 -17.75
CA LEU A 27 17.26 -18.93 -17.48
C LEU A 27 17.52 -20.34 -16.88
N ARG A 28 18.55 -21.04 -17.36
CA ARG A 28 18.99 -22.33 -16.80
C ARG A 28 20.51 -22.48 -16.88
N TRP A 29 21.10 -23.07 -15.85
CA TRP A 29 22.44 -23.64 -15.93
C TRP A 29 22.40 -25.02 -16.57
N THR A 30 23.30 -25.32 -17.49
CA THR A 30 23.42 -26.62 -18.18
C THR A 30 24.89 -27.02 -18.29
N GLU A 31 25.17 -28.29 -18.60
CA GLU A 31 26.54 -28.77 -18.83
C GLU A 31 27.26 -27.91 -19.88
N GLU A 32 26.55 -27.55 -20.95
CA GLU A 32 27.12 -26.77 -22.05
C GLU A 32 27.18 -25.25 -21.79
N GLY A 33 26.79 -24.75 -20.61
CA GLY A 33 26.77 -23.32 -20.27
C GLY A 33 25.39 -22.81 -19.87
N ILE A 34 25.17 -21.50 -20.03
CA ILE A 34 23.95 -20.83 -19.60
C ILE A 34 22.95 -20.83 -20.77
N SER A 35 21.73 -21.33 -20.53
CA SER A 35 20.63 -21.31 -21.50
C SER A 35 19.65 -20.19 -21.16
N VAL A 36 19.46 -19.25 -22.07
CA VAL A 36 18.51 -18.13 -21.91
C VAL A 36 17.57 -18.02 -23.10
N VAL A 37 16.35 -17.53 -22.88
CA VAL A 37 15.45 -17.14 -23.98
C VAL A 37 15.94 -15.82 -24.58
N ASP A 38 16.08 -15.76 -25.91
CA ASP A 38 16.39 -14.51 -26.62
C ASP A 38 15.15 -13.64 -26.70
N GLN A 39 15.01 -12.70 -25.77
CA GLN A 39 13.84 -11.83 -25.70
C GLN A 39 13.73 -10.90 -26.92
N ARG A 40 14.80 -10.72 -27.71
CA ARG A 40 14.75 -9.90 -28.93
C ARG A 40 14.02 -10.61 -30.08
N ALA A 41 13.99 -11.95 -30.05
CA ALA A 41 13.33 -12.75 -31.09
C ALA A 41 11.81 -12.84 -30.86
N LEU A 42 11.36 -12.61 -29.63
CA LEU A 42 9.94 -12.57 -29.28
C LEU A 42 9.26 -11.32 -29.87
N PRO A 43 7.98 -11.43 -30.31
CA PRO A 43 7.10 -12.60 -30.16
C PRO A 43 7.17 -13.61 -31.33
N HIS A 44 8.03 -13.38 -32.33
CA HIS A 44 8.00 -14.14 -33.59
C HIS A 44 8.63 -15.53 -33.48
N GLU A 45 9.69 -15.67 -32.68
CA GLU A 45 10.45 -16.91 -32.55
C GLU A 45 10.86 -17.14 -31.09
N VAL A 46 10.59 -18.34 -30.57
CA VAL A 46 11.09 -18.80 -29.27
C VAL A 46 12.50 -19.36 -29.45
N ARG A 47 13.48 -18.47 -29.54
CA ARG A 47 14.90 -18.83 -29.67
C ARG A 47 15.58 -18.91 -28.31
N ARG A 48 16.38 -19.95 -28.05
CA ARG A 48 17.24 -20.04 -26.86
C ARG A 48 18.72 -19.82 -27.23
N LEU A 49 19.38 -18.90 -26.54
CA LEU A 49 20.82 -18.71 -26.64
C LEU A 49 21.52 -19.64 -25.64
N ARG A 50 22.72 -20.09 -26.02
CA ARG A 50 23.59 -20.88 -25.17
C ARG A 50 24.90 -20.12 -24.98
N LEU A 51 25.05 -19.49 -23.82
CA LEU A 51 26.17 -18.64 -23.46
C LEU A 51 27.24 -19.51 -22.81
N ARG A 52 28.40 -19.58 -23.46
CA ARG A 52 29.56 -20.38 -23.08
C ARG A 52 30.72 -19.52 -22.61
N THR A 53 30.78 -18.24 -23.00
CA THR A 53 31.84 -17.28 -22.63
C THR A 53 31.28 -16.12 -21.80
N VAL A 54 32.17 -15.41 -21.11
CA VAL A 54 31.86 -14.14 -20.42
C VAL A 54 31.45 -13.06 -21.44
N ASP A 55 32.08 -13.03 -22.61
CA ASP A 55 31.73 -12.08 -23.67
C ASP A 55 30.29 -12.29 -24.17
N GLU A 56 29.86 -13.55 -24.35
CA GLU A 56 28.49 -13.89 -24.76
C GLU A 56 27.48 -13.50 -23.67
N VAL A 57 27.84 -13.59 -22.38
CA VAL A 57 27.02 -13.10 -21.26
C VAL A 57 26.86 -11.57 -21.33
N ILE A 58 27.96 -10.85 -21.49
CA ILE A 58 27.97 -9.39 -21.59
C ILE A 58 27.15 -8.94 -22.80
N ASP A 59 27.32 -9.58 -23.96
CA ASP A 59 26.59 -9.27 -25.18
C ASP A 59 25.09 -9.55 -25.04
N ALA A 60 24.71 -10.65 -24.39
CA ALA A 60 23.31 -10.97 -24.12
C ALA A 60 22.63 -9.90 -23.24
N ILE A 61 23.35 -9.38 -22.24
CA ILE A 61 22.85 -8.32 -21.33
C ILE A 61 22.78 -6.96 -22.07
N ARG A 62 23.83 -6.58 -22.81
CA ARG A 62 23.92 -5.29 -23.50
C ARG A 62 22.93 -5.18 -24.67
N SER A 63 22.79 -6.25 -25.44
CA SER A 63 21.87 -6.27 -26.58
C SER A 63 20.40 -6.44 -26.18
N LEU A 64 20.10 -6.58 -24.89
CA LEU A 64 18.77 -6.85 -24.35
C LEU A 64 18.19 -8.22 -24.75
N ALA A 65 19.04 -9.18 -25.13
CA ALA A 65 18.62 -10.57 -25.24
C ALA A 65 18.14 -11.11 -23.90
N VAL A 66 18.77 -10.66 -22.80
CA VAL A 66 18.32 -10.84 -21.43
C VAL A 66 18.03 -9.47 -20.83
N ARG A 67 16.84 -9.35 -20.21
CA ARG A 67 16.36 -8.11 -19.60
C ARG A 67 15.38 -8.41 -18.47
N GLY A 68 15.16 -7.41 -17.62
CA GLY A 68 14.53 -7.57 -16.31
C GLY A 68 15.60 -7.57 -15.23
N ALA A 69 15.41 -6.77 -14.19
CA ALA A 69 16.41 -6.56 -13.13
C ALA A 69 16.89 -7.90 -12.52
N PRO A 70 15.99 -8.82 -12.11
CA PRO A 70 16.42 -10.13 -11.61
C PRO A 70 17.08 -11.01 -12.68
N ALA A 71 16.51 -11.11 -13.88
CA ALA A 71 17.06 -11.96 -14.95
C ALA A 71 18.48 -11.55 -15.37
N ILE A 72 18.77 -10.24 -15.45
CA ILE A 72 20.11 -9.74 -15.72
C ILE A 72 21.08 -10.12 -14.58
N GLY A 73 20.67 -9.91 -13.32
CA GLY A 73 21.49 -10.24 -12.15
C GLY A 73 21.85 -11.73 -12.07
N LEU A 74 20.86 -12.61 -12.23
CA LEU A 74 21.07 -14.06 -12.20
C LEU A 74 21.93 -14.55 -13.37
N THR A 75 21.77 -13.94 -14.56
CA THR A 75 22.63 -14.24 -15.71
C THR A 75 24.07 -13.82 -15.45
N GLY A 76 24.29 -12.66 -14.81
CA GLY A 76 25.61 -12.21 -14.39
C GLY A 76 26.25 -13.13 -13.34
N ALA A 77 25.48 -13.55 -12.33
CA ALA A 77 25.92 -14.52 -11.31
C ALA A 77 26.36 -15.85 -11.92
N LEU A 78 25.58 -16.40 -12.86
CA LEU A 78 25.99 -17.60 -13.61
C LEU A 78 27.18 -17.32 -14.54
N GLY A 79 27.33 -16.09 -15.05
CA GLY A 79 28.50 -15.66 -15.82
C GLY A 79 29.80 -15.71 -15.01
N VAL A 80 29.76 -15.35 -13.73
CA VAL A 80 30.91 -15.53 -12.81
C VAL A 80 31.20 -17.01 -12.61
N ALA A 81 30.18 -17.85 -12.37
CA ALA A 81 30.36 -19.29 -12.26
C ALA A 81 30.96 -19.91 -13.55
N LEU A 82 30.59 -19.39 -14.72
CA LEU A 82 31.15 -19.76 -16.01
C LEU A 82 32.62 -19.36 -16.15
N SER A 83 33.00 -18.17 -15.67
CA SER A 83 34.40 -17.72 -15.61
C SER A 83 35.21 -18.61 -14.68
N VAL A 84 34.71 -18.91 -13.48
CA VAL A 84 35.37 -19.82 -12.53
C VAL A 84 35.62 -21.18 -13.18
N ARG A 85 34.61 -21.78 -13.82
CA ARG A 85 34.76 -23.07 -14.51
C ARG A 85 35.84 -23.06 -15.60
N ARG A 86 36.03 -21.93 -16.29
CA ARG A 86 37.06 -21.77 -17.33
C ARG A 86 38.46 -21.54 -16.78
N ASN A 87 38.54 -20.83 -15.65
CA ASN A 87 39.77 -20.46 -14.98
C ASN A 87 40.16 -21.44 -13.85
N THR A 88 39.52 -22.61 -13.79
CA THR A 88 39.90 -23.70 -12.88
C THR A 88 40.78 -24.71 -13.64
N ALA A 89 41.99 -24.95 -13.13
CA ALA A 89 42.91 -25.94 -13.69
C ALA A 89 42.52 -27.38 -13.30
N ALA A 90 43.17 -28.37 -13.92
CA ALA A 90 42.88 -29.78 -13.68
C ALA A 90 43.15 -30.25 -12.24
N ASP A 91 44.00 -29.53 -11.50
CA ASP A 91 44.29 -29.78 -10.08
C ASP A 91 43.30 -29.08 -9.12
N GLY A 92 42.29 -28.39 -9.66
CA GLY A 92 41.28 -27.67 -8.90
C GLY A 92 41.68 -26.26 -8.48
N SER A 93 42.89 -25.79 -8.80
CA SER A 93 43.30 -24.41 -8.53
C SER A 93 42.56 -23.42 -9.44
N VAL A 94 42.15 -22.28 -8.88
CA VAL A 94 41.41 -21.23 -9.61
C VAL A 94 42.28 -20.00 -9.79
N ASP A 95 42.38 -19.48 -11.02
CA ASP A 95 42.94 -18.14 -11.25
C ASP A 95 41.94 -17.08 -10.79
N GLU A 96 42.00 -16.75 -9.50
CA GLU A 96 41.11 -15.75 -8.91
C GLU A 96 41.25 -14.36 -9.54
N ALA A 97 42.43 -14.00 -10.04
CA ALA A 97 42.66 -12.69 -10.64
C ALA A 97 41.90 -12.57 -11.97
N ALA A 98 41.95 -13.61 -12.80
CA ALA A 98 41.17 -13.69 -14.03
C ALA A 98 39.65 -13.66 -13.75
N VAL A 99 39.18 -14.41 -12.75
CA VAL A 99 37.76 -14.43 -12.36
C VAL A 99 37.29 -13.05 -11.87
N ARG A 100 38.08 -12.37 -11.04
CA ARG A 100 37.74 -11.02 -10.54
C ARG A 100 37.67 -10.00 -11.68
N ALA A 101 38.59 -10.08 -12.65
CA ALA A 101 38.56 -9.23 -13.84
C ALA A 101 37.30 -9.48 -14.70
N ASP A 102 36.93 -10.74 -14.92
CA ASP A 102 35.68 -11.08 -15.62
C ASP A 102 34.43 -10.63 -14.86
N ALA A 103 34.41 -10.78 -13.53
CA ALA A 103 33.31 -10.32 -12.70
C ALA A 103 33.10 -8.80 -12.80
N GLU A 104 34.18 -8.02 -12.79
CA GLU A 104 34.11 -6.56 -12.99
C GLU A 104 33.55 -6.19 -14.38
N ARG A 105 33.98 -6.91 -15.43
CA ARG A 105 33.45 -6.72 -16.80
C ARG A 105 31.96 -7.04 -16.89
N ILE A 106 31.51 -8.09 -16.20
CA ILE A 106 30.08 -8.45 -16.12
C ILE A 106 29.31 -7.37 -15.35
N ALA A 107 29.76 -6.97 -14.17
CA ALA A 107 29.08 -5.97 -13.33
C ALA A 107 28.90 -4.62 -14.04
N THR A 108 29.87 -4.23 -14.87
CA THR A 108 29.86 -2.96 -15.62
C THR A 108 29.22 -3.07 -17.01
N ALA A 109 28.66 -4.23 -17.38
CA ALA A 109 28.03 -4.44 -18.68
C ALA A 109 26.89 -3.43 -18.94
N ARG A 110 26.13 -3.08 -17.88
CA ARG A 110 25.11 -2.02 -17.86
C ARG A 110 25.19 -1.26 -16.52
N PRO A 111 25.90 -0.13 -16.44
CA PRO A 111 26.24 0.54 -15.17
C PRO A 111 25.05 0.93 -14.27
N THR A 112 23.87 1.16 -14.85
CA THR A 112 22.63 1.50 -14.12
C THR A 112 21.90 0.28 -13.54
N ALA A 113 22.29 -0.95 -13.93
CA ALA A 113 21.65 -2.18 -13.50
C ALA A 113 22.20 -2.64 -12.13
N VAL A 114 21.75 -2.01 -11.04
CA VAL A 114 22.24 -2.32 -9.68
C VAL A 114 22.07 -3.80 -9.27
N HIS A 115 21.01 -4.45 -9.74
CA HIS A 115 20.81 -5.90 -9.54
C HIS A 115 21.94 -6.75 -10.14
N LEU A 116 22.57 -6.30 -11.24
CA LEU A 116 23.72 -6.99 -11.85
C LEU A 116 24.94 -6.93 -10.93
N THR A 117 25.29 -5.73 -10.48
CA THR A 117 26.41 -5.50 -9.57
C THR A 117 26.23 -6.26 -8.25
N TRP A 118 25.03 -6.20 -7.66
CA TRP A 118 24.71 -6.94 -6.44
C TRP A 118 24.87 -8.45 -6.62
N ALA A 119 24.31 -9.01 -7.70
CA ALA A 119 24.33 -10.45 -7.93
C ALA A 119 25.76 -10.97 -8.18
N VAL A 120 26.55 -10.22 -8.94
CA VAL A 120 27.97 -10.51 -9.19
C VAL A 120 28.77 -10.47 -7.90
N ALA A 121 28.61 -9.43 -7.07
CA ALA A 121 29.32 -9.30 -5.81
C ALA A 121 29.02 -10.48 -4.88
N ARG A 122 27.74 -10.85 -4.75
CA ARG A 122 27.29 -11.94 -3.87
C ARG A 122 27.90 -13.30 -4.22
N VAL A 123 28.05 -13.63 -5.51
CA VAL A 123 28.71 -14.89 -5.89
C VAL A 123 30.23 -14.80 -5.79
N LEU A 124 30.81 -13.62 -6.03
CA LEU A 124 32.25 -13.40 -5.96
C LEU A 124 32.78 -13.51 -4.52
N GLU A 125 31.99 -13.18 -3.51
CA GLU A 125 32.30 -13.42 -2.09
C GLU A 125 32.59 -14.90 -1.78
N ARG A 126 32.06 -15.82 -2.60
CA ARG A 126 32.21 -17.26 -2.43
C ARG A 126 33.38 -17.85 -3.22
N LEU A 127 34.13 -17.01 -3.94
CA LEU A 127 35.30 -17.44 -4.71
C LEU A 127 36.36 -18.16 -3.86
N PRO A 128 36.71 -17.71 -2.63
CA PRO A 128 37.69 -18.41 -1.78
C PRO A 128 37.23 -19.82 -1.35
N ASP A 129 35.93 -20.10 -1.40
CA ASP A 129 35.35 -21.40 -1.03
C ASP A 129 35.34 -22.40 -2.21
N GLY A 130 35.82 -21.98 -3.38
CA GLY A 130 35.98 -22.82 -4.56
C GLY A 130 34.80 -22.84 -5.54
N PRO A 131 34.96 -23.52 -6.70
CA PRO A 131 34.00 -23.48 -7.82
C PRO A 131 32.58 -23.89 -7.46
N ASP A 132 32.42 -24.95 -6.66
CA ASP A 132 31.12 -25.48 -6.26
C ASP A 132 30.36 -24.49 -5.37
N ALA A 133 31.07 -23.73 -4.53
CA ALA A 133 30.46 -22.72 -3.67
C ALA A 133 29.93 -21.53 -4.49
N VAL A 134 30.67 -21.10 -5.52
CA VAL A 134 30.25 -20.03 -6.44
C VAL A 134 29.01 -20.48 -7.22
N LEU A 135 29.07 -21.64 -7.90
CA LEU A 135 27.94 -22.16 -8.67
C LEU A 135 26.72 -22.43 -7.76
N GLY A 136 26.94 -23.06 -6.62
CA GLY A 136 25.89 -23.33 -5.64
C GLY A 136 25.22 -22.05 -5.14
N THR A 137 25.96 -20.95 -5.00
CA THR A 137 25.38 -19.64 -4.64
C THR A 137 24.56 -19.04 -5.77
N ALA A 138 25.06 -19.09 -7.00
CA ALA A 138 24.31 -18.61 -8.17
C ALA A 138 23.01 -19.38 -8.37
N LEU A 139 23.02 -20.70 -8.18
CA LEU A 139 21.81 -21.54 -8.26
C LEU A 139 20.84 -21.25 -7.11
N ARG A 140 21.32 -21.09 -5.87
CA ARG A 140 20.47 -20.68 -4.74
C ARG A 140 19.79 -19.34 -4.98
N MET A 141 20.48 -18.38 -5.61
CA MET A 141 19.87 -17.08 -5.93
C MET A 141 18.71 -17.22 -6.93
N ILE A 142 18.76 -18.19 -7.85
CA ILE A 142 17.62 -18.51 -8.73
C ILE A 142 16.44 -19.02 -7.89
N ASP A 143 16.68 -19.96 -6.98
CA ASP A 143 15.63 -20.51 -6.12
C ASP A 143 15.02 -19.46 -5.18
N GLU A 144 15.85 -18.58 -4.63
CA GLU A 144 15.44 -17.42 -3.83
C GLU A 144 14.55 -16.47 -4.65
N ASP A 145 14.95 -16.12 -5.89
CA ASP A 145 14.15 -15.27 -6.78
C ASP A 145 12.79 -15.90 -7.08
N VAL A 146 12.75 -17.18 -7.42
CA VAL A 146 11.48 -17.90 -7.68
C VAL A 146 10.59 -17.88 -6.44
N THR A 147 11.16 -18.12 -5.26
CA THR A 147 10.41 -18.17 -4.00
C THR A 147 9.87 -16.79 -3.62
N ALA A 148 10.70 -15.75 -3.68
CA ALA A 148 10.32 -14.39 -3.37
C ALA A 148 9.23 -13.87 -4.33
N ASN A 149 9.45 -14.01 -5.63
CA ASN A 149 8.47 -13.54 -6.63
C ASN A 149 7.13 -14.26 -6.50
N ARG A 150 7.13 -15.57 -6.21
CA ARG A 150 5.89 -16.32 -5.93
C ARG A 150 5.20 -15.82 -4.65
N GLY A 151 5.95 -15.58 -3.58
CA GLY A 151 5.42 -15.05 -2.33
C GLY A 151 4.76 -13.68 -2.51
N ALA A 152 5.46 -12.76 -3.19
CA ALA A 152 4.95 -11.44 -3.53
C ALA A 152 3.70 -11.52 -4.41
N ALA A 153 3.72 -12.40 -5.43
CA ALA A 153 2.59 -12.59 -6.33
C ALA A 153 1.33 -13.08 -5.61
N LEU A 154 1.48 -14.06 -4.71
CA LEU A 154 0.40 -14.60 -3.88
C LEU A 154 -0.16 -13.53 -2.92
N ALA A 155 0.71 -12.81 -2.22
CA ALA A 155 0.31 -11.75 -1.30
C ALA A 155 -0.45 -10.63 -2.03
N ALA A 156 0.02 -10.24 -3.21
CA ALA A 156 -0.64 -9.24 -4.03
C ALA A 156 -1.99 -9.74 -4.56
N ALA A 157 -2.10 -11.01 -4.94
CA ALA A 157 -3.36 -11.60 -5.38
C ALA A 157 -4.42 -11.59 -4.25
N GLU A 158 -4.04 -11.93 -3.01
CA GLU A 158 -4.92 -11.81 -1.84
C GLU A 158 -5.35 -10.35 -1.59
N LEU A 159 -4.40 -9.41 -1.64
CA LEU A 159 -4.68 -7.99 -1.45
C LEU A 159 -5.70 -7.50 -2.50
N VAL A 160 -5.44 -7.75 -3.78
CA VAL A 160 -6.29 -7.32 -4.90
C VAL A 160 -7.68 -7.94 -4.81
N ALA A 161 -7.77 -9.22 -4.43
CA ALA A 161 -9.04 -9.89 -4.22
C ALA A 161 -9.89 -9.23 -3.12
N GLY A 162 -9.26 -8.67 -2.08
CA GLY A 162 -9.92 -7.92 -1.01
C GLY A 162 -10.26 -6.47 -1.40
N LEU A 163 -9.46 -5.83 -2.25
CA LEU A 163 -9.71 -4.45 -2.72
C LEU A 163 -10.90 -4.38 -3.67
N VAL A 164 -11.10 -5.40 -4.52
CA VAL A 164 -12.20 -5.47 -5.49
C VAL A 164 -12.90 -6.83 -5.38
N PRO A 165 -13.90 -6.96 -4.49
CA PRO A 165 -14.63 -8.21 -4.30
C PRO A 165 -15.65 -8.49 -5.43
N ASP A 166 -16.23 -9.70 -5.41
CA ASP A 166 -17.50 -10.06 -6.07
C ASP A 166 -17.54 -10.22 -7.60
N ARG A 167 -16.42 -10.05 -8.32
CA ARG A 167 -16.36 -10.39 -9.76
C ARG A 167 -14.97 -10.70 -10.29
N PRO A 168 -14.87 -11.31 -11.48
CA PRO A 168 -13.64 -11.31 -12.27
C PRO A 168 -13.22 -9.88 -12.63
N LEU A 169 -11.91 -9.63 -12.55
CA LEU A 169 -11.27 -8.33 -12.61
C LEU A 169 -10.80 -8.00 -14.03
N ARG A 170 -10.90 -6.73 -14.40
CA ARG A 170 -10.26 -6.15 -15.57
C ARG A 170 -8.98 -5.49 -15.11
N LEU A 171 -7.84 -6.10 -15.41
CA LEU A 171 -6.54 -5.65 -14.92
C LEU A 171 -5.85 -4.81 -15.98
N LEU A 172 -5.01 -3.87 -15.57
CA LEU A 172 -4.06 -3.18 -16.46
C LEU A 172 -2.64 -3.43 -15.99
N THR A 173 -1.72 -3.70 -16.91
CA THR A 173 -0.30 -3.84 -16.60
C THR A 173 0.59 -3.13 -17.61
N HIS A 174 1.81 -2.83 -17.18
CA HIS A 174 2.78 -2.04 -17.94
C HIS A 174 4.15 -2.72 -17.90
N CYS A 175 4.91 -2.60 -19.00
CA CYS A 175 6.17 -3.32 -19.21
C CYS A 175 5.98 -4.85 -19.26
N ASN A 176 7.01 -5.58 -18.84
CA ASN A 176 7.01 -7.02 -18.70
C ASN A 176 7.68 -7.41 -17.39
N THR A 177 6.90 -8.05 -16.54
CA THR A 177 7.21 -8.45 -15.15
C THR A 177 6.91 -9.94 -14.94
N GLY A 178 6.92 -10.69 -16.04
CA GLY A 178 6.68 -12.14 -16.08
C GLY A 178 7.93 -12.95 -15.85
N ARG A 179 7.85 -14.24 -16.22
CA ARG A 179 8.97 -15.18 -16.11
C ARG A 179 10.15 -14.79 -16.98
N LEU A 180 9.94 -13.97 -18.01
CA LEU A 180 11.02 -13.47 -18.87
C LEU A 180 11.87 -12.40 -18.15
N ALA A 181 11.28 -11.66 -17.20
CA ALA A 181 11.98 -10.64 -16.43
C ALA A 181 12.61 -11.18 -15.13
N THR A 182 12.20 -12.38 -14.71
CA THR A 182 12.66 -13.07 -13.49
C THR A 182 13.24 -14.46 -13.83
N ALA A 183 13.61 -15.27 -12.83
CA ALA A 183 13.94 -16.68 -13.05
C ALA A 183 12.72 -17.51 -13.51
N ALA A 184 11.59 -17.31 -12.83
CA ALA A 184 10.31 -17.92 -13.13
C ALA A 184 9.15 -17.13 -12.50
N GLY A 185 7.92 -17.42 -12.92
CA GLY A 185 6.67 -16.88 -12.36
C GLY A 185 6.41 -15.42 -12.72
N GLY A 186 7.31 -14.52 -12.32
CA GLY A 186 7.17 -13.07 -12.43
C GLY A 186 6.64 -12.44 -11.14
N THR A 187 6.57 -11.10 -11.13
CA THR A 187 6.03 -10.31 -10.02
C THR A 187 4.59 -9.90 -10.32
N ALA A 188 4.35 -8.73 -10.90
CA ALA A 188 3.00 -8.25 -11.22
C ALA A 188 2.30 -9.12 -12.26
N LEU A 189 3.00 -9.59 -13.30
CA LEU A 189 2.43 -10.58 -14.20
C LEU A 189 2.23 -11.93 -13.49
N GLY A 190 3.09 -12.30 -12.54
CA GLY A 190 2.89 -13.45 -11.67
C GLY A 190 1.58 -13.35 -10.87
N THR A 191 1.27 -12.17 -10.33
CA THR A 191 -0.02 -11.88 -9.66
C THR A 191 -1.20 -12.02 -10.62
N VAL A 192 -1.07 -11.52 -11.85
CA VAL A 192 -2.10 -11.66 -12.89
C VAL A 192 -2.36 -13.14 -13.20
N LEU A 193 -1.30 -13.94 -13.38
CA LEU A 193 -1.40 -15.37 -13.66
C LEU A 193 -2.02 -16.13 -12.47
N GLU A 194 -1.67 -15.78 -11.25
CA GLU A 194 -2.27 -16.35 -10.03
C GLU A 194 -3.77 -16.02 -9.93
N LEU A 195 -4.15 -14.76 -10.16
CA LEU A 195 -5.56 -14.35 -10.20
C LEU A 195 -6.31 -15.08 -11.33
N ALA A 196 -5.70 -15.26 -12.50
CA ALA A 196 -6.30 -15.98 -13.61
C ALA A 196 -6.53 -17.46 -13.28
N ALA A 197 -5.55 -18.11 -12.63
CA ALA A 197 -5.67 -19.49 -12.16
C ALA A 197 -6.83 -19.67 -11.15
N ARG A 198 -7.17 -18.62 -10.40
CA ARG A 198 -8.32 -18.56 -9.49
C ARG A 198 -9.65 -18.20 -10.17
N GLY A 199 -9.68 -18.04 -11.50
CA GLY A 199 -10.86 -17.58 -12.24
C GLY A 199 -11.25 -16.13 -11.93
N ARG A 200 -10.32 -15.32 -11.41
CA ARG A 200 -10.57 -13.93 -10.99
C ARG A 200 -10.20 -12.89 -12.04
N VAL A 201 -9.82 -13.28 -13.25
CA VAL A 201 -9.47 -12.34 -14.34
C VAL A 201 -10.53 -12.43 -15.44
N ALA A 202 -11.19 -11.31 -15.71
CA ALA A 202 -12.03 -11.15 -16.89
C ALA A 202 -11.18 -10.88 -18.13
N GLU A 203 -10.22 -9.97 -17.99
CA GLU A 203 -9.32 -9.54 -19.07
C GLU A 203 -8.13 -8.76 -18.50
N VAL A 204 -7.02 -8.77 -19.22
CA VAL A 204 -5.85 -7.92 -18.97
C VAL A 204 -5.66 -6.93 -20.12
N LEU A 205 -5.71 -5.63 -19.83
CA LEU A 205 -5.20 -4.60 -20.71
C LEU A 205 -3.68 -4.50 -20.56
N VAL A 206 -2.98 -4.64 -21.67
CA VAL A 206 -1.52 -4.61 -21.74
C VAL A 206 -1.12 -3.37 -22.50
N ASP A 207 -0.39 -2.48 -21.85
CA ASP A 207 0.23 -1.35 -22.53
C ASP A 207 1.36 -1.84 -23.43
N GLU A 208 1.49 -1.30 -24.64
CA GLU A 208 2.55 -1.70 -25.56
C GLU A 208 3.96 -1.47 -24.98
N THR A 209 4.10 -0.42 -24.16
CA THR A 209 5.31 0.03 -23.47
C THR A 209 6.39 0.52 -24.44
N ARG A 210 6.21 1.70 -25.01
CA ARG A 210 7.27 2.34 -25.81
C ARG A 210 8.45 2.76 -24.89
N PRO A 211 9.67 2.85 -25.44
CA PRO A 211 10.02 2.60 -26.84
C PRO A 211 10.25 1.12 -27.20
N LEU A 212 10.58 0.25 -26.25
CA LEU A 212 11.07 -1.11 -26.56
C LEU A 212 9.97 -2.16 -26.79
N LEU A 213 8.71 -1.77 -26.61
CA LEU A 213 7.51 -2.57 -26.87
C LEU A 213 7.43 -3.82 -25.99
N GLN A 214 7.79 -3.69 -24.72
CA GLN A 214 7.83 -4.79 -23.75
C GLN A 214 6.48 -5.47 -23.59
N GLY A 215 5.42 -4.69 -23.39
CA GLY A 215 4.12 -5.28 -23.15
C GLY A 215 3.58 -5.93 -24.42
N ALA A 216 3.76 -5.30 -25.58
CA ALA A 216 3.35 -5.85 -26.86
C ALA A 216 4.10 -7.13 -27.25
N ARG A 217 5.40 -7.22 -26.96
CA ARG A 217 6.24 -8.33 -27.44
C ARG A 217 6.40 -9.46 -26.44
N LEU A 218 6.40 -9.16 -25.15
CA LEU A 218 6.77 -10.11 -24.09
C LEU A 218 5.57 -10.44 -23.21
N THR A 219 4.90 -9.43 -22.65
CA THR A 219 3.75 -9.65 -21.76
C THR A 219 2.57 -10.26 -22.49
N ALA A 220 2.20 -9.71 -23.65
CA ALA A 220 1.17 -10.28 -24.51
C ALA A 220 1.49 -11.72 -24.94
N TRP A 221 2.77 -12.01 -25.21
CA TRP A 221 3.22 -13.36 -25.56
C TRP A 221 3.08 -14.33 -24.38
N GLU A 222 3.52 -13.93 -23.17
CA GLU A 222 3.38 -14.76 -21.96
C GLU A 222 1.92 -15.01 -21.58
N LEU A 223 1.04 -14.00 -21.68
CA LEU A 223 -0.39 -14.13 -21.44
C LEU A 223 -1.07 -15.04 -22.47
N GLY A 224 -0.68 -14.91 -23.75
CA GLY A 224 -1.15 -15.77 -24.83
C GLY A 224 -0.76 -17.23 -24.62
N GLU A 225 0.49 -17.50 -24.24
CA GLU A 225 0.91 -18.86 -23.89
C GLU A 225 0.16 -19.44 -22.68
N ALA A 226 -0.16 -18.60 -21.69
CA ALA A 226 -0.91 -19.01 -20.50
C ALA A 226 -2.44 -19.11 -20.73
N GLY A 227 -2.94 -18.72 -21.91
CA GLY A 227 -4.37 -18.71 -22.21
C GLY A 227 -5.17 -17.67 -21.41
N VAL A 228 -4.52 -16.62 -20.89
CA VAL A 228 -5.19 -15.53 -20.15
C VAL A 228 -5.74 -14.51 -21.15
N PRO A 229 -7.03 -14.14 -21.10
CA PRO A 229 -7.59 -13.15 -22.00
C PRO A 229 -6.91 -11.79 -21.85
N TYR A 230 -6.44 -11.22 -22.96
CA TYR A 230 -5.80 -9.91 -22.96
C TYR A 230 -6.13 -9.09 -24.21
N ARG A 231 -5.98 -7.78 -24.09
CA ARG A 231 -5.99 -6.83 -25.21
C ARG A 231 -4.80 -5.89 -25.09
N LEU A 232 -4.16 -5.63 -26.23
CA LEU A 232 -3.08 -4.66 -26.33
C LEU A 232 -3.64 -3.25 -26.51
N CYS A 233 -3.07 -2.26 -25.83
CA CYS A 233 -3.36 -0.86 -26.05
C CYS A 233 -2.06 -0.03 -26.15
N PRO A 234 -2.05 1.04 -26.97
CA PRO A 234 -0.97 2.02 -26.91
C PRO A 234 -0.98 2.70 -25.54
N ASP A 235 0.19 3.07 -25.01
CA ASP A 235 0.36 3.62 -23.66
C ASP A 235 -0.59 4.82 -23.38
N SER A 236 -0.78 5.66 -24.40
CA SER A 236 -1.66 6.85 -24.33
C SER A 236 -3.16 6.54 -24.19
N ALA A 237 -3.60 5.31 -24.46
CA ALA A 237 -4.99 4.89 -24.34
C ALA A 237 -5.38 4.43 -22.94
N ALA A 238 -4.41 4.18 -22.05
CA ALA A 238 -4.65 3.66 -20.71
C ALA A 238 -5.60 4.54 -19.88
N ALA A 239 -5.37 5.86 -19.86
CA ALA A 239 -6.25 6.80 -19.15
C ALA A 239 -7.68 6.82 -19.73
N ALA A 240 -7.83 6.69 -21.05
CA ALA A 240 -9.15 6.60 -21.69
C ALA A 240 -9.86 5.28 -21.35
N ALA A 241 -9.12 4.17 -21.22
CA ALA A 241 -9.65 2.89 -20.77
C ALA A 241 -10.13 2.98 -19.30
N MET A 242 -9.35 3.61 -18.42
CA MET A 242 -9.74 3.88 -17.04
C MET A 242 -11.02 4.73 -16.95
N ALA A 243 -11.10 5.81 -17.74
CA ALA A 243 -12.28 6.68 -17.80
C ALA A 243 -13.55 5.98 -18.30
N ARG A 244 -13.40 4.91 -19.09
CA ARG A 244 -14.51 4.05 -19.56
C ARG A 244 -14.79 2.87 -18.63
N SER A 245 -14.23 2.91 -17.43
CA SER A 245 -14.33 1.85 -16.43
C SER A 245 -13.91 0.49 -17.00
N MET A 246 -12.89 0.45 -17.86
CA MET A 246 -12.35 -0.80 -18.42
C MET A 246 -11.25 -1.42 -17.54
N VAL A 247 -10.88 -0.75 -16.45
CA VAL A 247 -9.81 -1.15 -15.54
C VAL A 247 -10.33 -1.11 -14.10
N ASP A 248 -10.06 -2.16 -13.34
CA ASP A 248 -10.43 -2.32 -11.94
C ASP A 248 -9.23 -2.24 -11.00
N CYS A 249 -8.04 -2.57 -11.49
CA CYS A 249 -6.79 -2.50 -10.74
C CYS A 249 -5.62 -2.42 -11.72
N VAL A 250 -4.63 -1.58 -11.39
CA VAL A 250 -3.36 -1.50 -12.11
C VAL A 250 -2.32 -2.29 -11.33
N LEU A 251 -1.64 -3.22 -12.00
CA LEU A 251 -0.58 -4.06 -11.45
C LEU A 251 0.72 -3.85 -12.22
N VAL A 252 1.74 -3.34 -11.53
CA VAL A 252 3.06 -3.07 -12.12
C VAL A 252 4.17 -3.64 -11.25
N GLY A 253 5.35 -3.86 -11.86
CA GLY A 253 6.56 -4.22 -11.12
C GLY A 253 7.29 -2.99 -10.60
N ALA A 254 8.52 -3.21 -10.14
CA ALA A 254 9.47 -2.14 -9.83
C ALA A 254 10.89 -2.56 -10.26
N ASP A 255 11.70 -1.57 -10.59
CA ASP A 255 13.15 -1.74 -10.70
C ASP A 255 13.84 -1.35 -9.37
N ARG A 256 13.27 -0.38 -8.64
CA ARG A 256 13.73 0.03 -7.31
C ARG A 256 12.60 0.66 -6.50
N VAL A 257 12.56 0.38 -5.19
CA VAL A 257 11.63 1.00 -4.23
C VAL A 257 12.42 1.69 -3.12
N ALA A 258 12.20 2.99 -2.89
CA ALA A 258 12.81 3.73 -1.79
C ALA A 258 12.12 3.42 -0.45
N ALA A 259 12.71 3.86 0.68
CA ALA A 259 12.21 3.55 2.01
C ALA A 259 10.77 4.06 2.27
N ASN A 260 10.38 5.20 1.71
CA ASN A 260 9.03 5.75 1.80
C ASN A 260 8.00 5.07 0.88
N GLY A 261 8.43 4.19 -0.03
CA GLY A 261 7.59 3.53 -1.03
C GLY A 261 7.62 4.15 -2.42
N ASP A 262 8.34 5.26 -2.63
CA ASP A 262 8.53 5.82 -3.97
C ASP A 262 9.17 4.76 -4.87
N THR A 263 8.56 4.55 -6.03
CA THR A 263 8.88 3.40 -6.87
C THR A 263 9.39 3.88 -8.22
N ALA A 264 10.64 3.54 -8.55
CA ALA A 264 11.13 3.63 -9.90
C ALA A 264 10.75 2.39 -10.70
N ASN A 265 10.09 2.60 -11.83
CA ASN A 265 9.69 1.55 -12.76
C ASN A 265 9.74 2.07 -14.19
N LYS A 266 9.44 1.21 -15.17
CA LYS A 266 9.46 1.54 -16.60
C LYS A 266 8.73 2.86 -16.90
N ILE A 267 9.35 3.72 -17.70
CA ILE A 267 8.77 4.98 -18.18
C ILE A 267 7.33 4.74 -18.68
N GLY A 268 6.40 5.58 -18.23
CA GLY A 268 4.95 5.42 -18.40
C GLY A 268 4.24 5.00 -17.11
N THR A 269 4.93 4.41 -16.14
CA THR A 269 4.33 3.95 -14.87
C THR A 269 3.77 5.12 -14.06
N TYR A 270 4.50 6.23 -13.95
CA TYR A 270 4.02 7.43 -13.26
C TYR A 270 2.73 7.98 -13.88
N ALA A 271 2.66 8.03 -15.22
CA ALA A 271 1.47 8.51 -15.93
C ALA A 271 0.24 7.62 -15.65
N LEU A 272 0.43 6.30 -15.54
CA LEU A 272 -0.61 5.37 -15.14
C LEU A 272 -1.07 5.60 -13.70
N ALA A 273 -0.14 5.83 -12.78
CA ALA A 273 -0.46 6.09 -11.37
C ALA A 273 -1.30 7.38 -11.22
N VAL A 274 -0.94 8.45 -11.94
CA VAL A 274 -1.71 9.70 -11.99
C VAL A 274 -3.12 9.45 -12.52
N ALA A 275 -3.25 8.70 -13.62
CA ALA A 275 -4.55 8.38 -14.20
C ALA A 275 -5.40 7.49 -13.26
N ALA A 276 -4.78 6.49 -12.63
CA ALA A 276 -5.44 5.60 -11.68
C ALA A 276 -5.98 6.37 -10.47
N ALA A 277 -5.16 7.24 -9.88
CA ALA A 277 -5.55 8.12 -8.77
C ALA A 277 -6.72 9.03 -9.17
N ARG A 278 -6.69 9.64 -10.36
CA ARG A 278 -7.78 10.49 -10.88
C ARG A 278 -9.11 9.74 -11.00
N HIS A 279 -9.07 8.45 -11.24
CA HIS A 279 -10.25 7.59 -11.44
C HIS A 279 -10.59 6.71 -10.22
N GLY A 280 -9.86 6.85 -9.10
CA GLY A 280 -10.09 6.04 -7.90
C GLY A 280 -9.82 4.55 -8.11
N ILE A 281 -8.90 4.21 -9.01
CA ILE A 281 -8.52 2.83 -9.34
C ILE A 281 -7.31 2.44 -8.49
N PRO A 282 -7.33 1.29 -7.78
CA PRO A 282 -6.17 0.80 -7.06
C PRO A 282 -4.94 0.65 -7.96
N PHE A 283 -3.81 1.16 -7.49
CA PHE A 283 -2.51 1.07 -8.14
C PHE A 283 -1.55 0.28 -7.24
N VAL A 284 -1.22 -0.95 -7.65
CA VAL A 284 -0.46 -1.89 -6.84
C VAL A 284 0.88 -2.20 -7.51
N VAL A 285 1.96 -1.93 -6.77
CA VAL A 285 3.32 -2.31 -7.13
C VAL A 285 3.62 -3.67 -6.51
N VAL A 286 4.10 -4.61 -7.32
CA VAL A 286 4.51 -5.94 -6.87
C VAL A 286 6.00 -6.12 -7.13
N ALA A 287 6.79 -6.16 -6.08
CA ALA A 287 8.25 -6.25 -6.16
C ALA A 287 8.82 -6.98 -4.95
N PRO A 288 9.80 -7.88 -5.13
CA PRO A 288 10.41 -8.62 -4.03
C PRO A 288 11.21 -7.69 -3.10
N GLU A 289 11.54 -8.14 -1.89
CA GLU A 289 12.31 -7.32 -0.94
C GLU A 289 13.69 -6.92 -1.47
N SER A 290 14.28 -7.70 -2.37
CA SER A 290 15.54 -7.36 -3.04
C SER A 290 15.46 -6.11 -3.91
N SER A 291 14.25 -5.67 -4.29
CA SER A 291 14.05 -4.42 -5.04
C SER A 291 13.98 -3.18 -4.15
N TRP A 292 13.93 -3.35 -2.82
CA TRP A 292 13.91 -2.23 -1.89
C TRP A 292 15.32 -1.73 -1.60
N ASP A 293 15.49 -0.42 -1.69
CA ASP A 293 16.74 0.27 -1.40
C ASP A 293 16.57 1.08 -0.11
N PRO A 294 16.91 0.51 1.07
CA PRO A 294 16.75 1.20 2.35
C PRO A 294 17.74 2.36 2.51
N THR A 295 18.71 2.52 1.62
CA THR A 295 19.67 3.63 1.64
C THR A 295 19.08 4.92 1.06
N LEU A 296 18.00 4.81 0.29
CA LEU A 296 17.28 5.94 -0.28
C LEU A 296 16.05 6.26 0.59
N PRO A 297 15.98 7.45 1.21
CA PRO A 297 14.80 7.83 2.00
C PRO A 297 13.55 7.99 1.12
N ASP A 298 13.74 8.51 -0.09
CA ASP A 298 12.69 8.78 -1.08
C ASP A 298 13.20 8.58 -2.52
N GLY A 299 12.32 8.81 -3.50
CA GLY A 299 12.61 8.61 -4.91
C GLY A 299 13.52 9.65 -5.55
N THR A 300 13.83 10.77 -4.87
CA THR A 300 14.65 11.86 -5.45
C THR A 300 16.10 11.46 -5.67
N GLY A 301 16.59 10.49 -4.90
CA GLY A 301 17.94 9.94 -5.04
C GLY A 301 18.09 8.88 -6.14
N ILE A 302 17.00 8.50 -6.82
CA ILE A 302 17.06 7.48 -7.87
C ILE A 302 17.57 8.10 -9.17
N VAL A 303 18.75 7.67 -9.61
CA VAL A 303 19.33 8.07 -10.91
C VAL A 303 18.61 7.35 -12.05
N ILE A 304 18.03 8.12 -12.96
CA ILE A 304 17.29 7.60 -14.12
C ILE A 304 18.23 7.45 -15.33
N GLU A 305 18.24 6.26 -15.92
CA GLU A 305 18.99 5.95 -17.15
C GLU A 305 18.35 6.68 -18.36
N GLU A 306 19.11 7.54 -19.04
CA GLU A 306 18.75 8.02 -20.38
C GLU A 306 19.32 7.09 -21.44
N ARG A 307 18.49 6.71 -22.42
CA ARG A 307 18.83 5.71 -23.45
C ARG A 307 18.96 6.33 -24.83
N ASP A 308 19.52 5.54 -25.73
CA ASP A 308 19.77 5.93 -27.12
C ASP A 308 18.51 6.50 -27.81
N ALA A 309 18.70 7.57 -28.57
CA ALA A 309 17.64 8.22 -29.34
C ALA A 309 17.03 7.30 -30.41
N ASP A 310 17.78 6.33 -30.92
CA ASP A 310 17.31 5.39 -31.94
C ASP A 310 16.16 4.49 -31.45
N GLU A 311 16.02 4.25 -30.14
CA GLU A 311 14.87 3.53 -29.59
C GLU A 311 13.54 4.28 -29.83
N VAL A 312 13.59 5.62 -29.82
CA VAL A 312 12.44 6.47 -30.06
C VAL A 312 12.30 6.77 -31.55
N THR A 313 13.39 7.12 -32.24
CA THR A 313 13.34 7.51 -33.65
C THR A 313 13.13 6.34 -34.60
N SER A 314 13.31 5.09 -34.15
CA SER A 314 13.13 3.89 -34.96
C SER A 314 12.29 2.82 -34.24
N VAL A 315 11.55 2.04 -35.02
CA VAL A 315 10.79 0.87 -34.54
C VAL A 315 11.12 -0.31 -35.45
N ALA A 316 11.56 -1.43 -34.86
CA ALA A 316 11.95 -2.63 -35.62
C ALA A 316 12.95 -2.36 -36.77
N GLY A 317 13.91 -1.45 -36.52
CA GLY A 317 14.94 -1.06 -37.51
C GLY A 317 14.47 -0.07 -38.58
N VAL A 318 13.20 0.37 -38.54
CA VAL A 318 12.65 1.36 -39.47
C VAL A 318 12.55 2.71 -38.77
N ARG A 319 13.18 3.74 -39.34
CA ARG A 319 13.11 5.13 -38.84
C ARG A 319 11.69 5.68 -39.01
N VAL A 320 11.12 6.20 -37.92
CA VAL A 320 9.77 6.78 -37.84
C VAL A 320 9.76 8.26 -37.44
N ALA A 321 10.93 8.83 -37.13
CA ALA A 321 11.11 10.26 -36.86
C ALA A 321 12.02 10.92 -37.92
N PRO A 322 11.96 12.25 -38.09
CA PRO A 322 12.88 12.97 -38.97
C PRO A 322 14.36 12.71 -38.64
N GLU A 323 15.22 12.84 -39.64
CA GLU A 323 16.67 12.78 -39.45
C GLU A 323 17.14 13.95 -38.56
N GLY A 324 18.07 13.67 -37.64
CA GLY A 324 18.59 14.67 -36.69
C GLY A 324 17.64 15.06 -35.55
N ALA A 325 16.49 14.41 -35.39
CA ALA A 325 15.59 14.67 -34.28
C ALA A 325 16.26 14.41 -32.92
N THR A 326 16.29 15.42 -32.06
CA THR A 326 16.71 15.29 -30.66
C THR A 326 15.64 14.57 -29.85
N VAL A 327 16.03 13.72 -28.91
CA VAL A 327 15.12 12.85 -28.16
C VAL A 327 15.34 13.01 -26.66
N PHE A 328 14.25 12.99 -25.90
CA PHE A 328 14.26 12.75 -24.46
C PHE A 328 13.76 11.31 -24.21
N ASN A 329 14.65 10.42 -23.77
CA ASN A 329 14.37 8.99 -23.63
C ASN A 329 14.81 8.43 -22.27
N PRO A 330 14.15 8.83 -21.16
CA PRO A 330 14.35 8.19 -19.88
C PRO A 330 13.81 6.76 -19.93
N ALA A 331 14.60 5.80 -19.45
CA ALA A 331 14.19 4.39 -19.39
C ALA A 331 13.17 4.11 -18.29
N PHE A 332 13.09 4.98 -17.29
CA PHE A 332 12.30 4.81 -16.07
C PHE A 332 11.70 6.15 -15.64
N ASP A 333 10.63 6.11 -14.86
CA ASP A 333 10.12 7.24 -14.09
C ASP A 333 9.96 6.84 -12.62
N VAL A 334 9.77 7.83 -11.75
CA VAL A 334 9.51 7.62 -10.32
C VAL A 334 8.03 7.88 -10.06
N THR A 335 7.34 6.89 -9.53
CA THR A 335 5.97 7.01 -9.03
C THR A 335 6.00 7.34 -7.55
N PRO A 336 5.52 8.53 -7.14
CA PRO A 336 5.44 8.91 -5.73
C PRO A 336 4.52 7.97 -4.93
N ALA A 337 4.90 7.69 -3.69
CA ALA A 337 4.22 6.77 -2.81
C ALA A 337 2.74 7.14 -2.59
N GLU A 338 2.41 8.45 -2.59
CA GLU A 338 1.04 8.97 -2.47
C GLU A 338 0.08 8.52 -3.59
N LEU A 339 0.60 8.10 -4.75
CA LEU A 339 -0.20 7.58 -5.87
C LEU A 339 -0.30 6.05 -5.85
N ILE A 340 0.39 5.38 -4.92
CA ILE A 340 0.48 3.92 -4.83
C ILE A 340 -0.46 3.44 -3.72
N THR A 341 -1.43 2.60 -4.07
CA THR A 341 -2.33 1.97 -3.10
C THR A 341 -1.60 1.00 -2.20
N ALA A 342 -0.68 0.21 -2.77
CA ALA A 342 0.20 -0.66 -2.00
C ALA A 342 1.47 -1.02 -2.78
N VAL A 343 2.57 -1.19 -2.04
CA VAL A 343 3.77 -1.91 -2.50
C VAL A 343 3.80 -3.25 -1.79
N VAL A 344 3.81 -4.33 -2.56
CA VAL A 344 3.69 -5.71 -2.06
C VAL A 344 4.94 -6.51 -2.39
N SER A 345 5.52 -7.12 -1.36
CA SER A 345 6.59 -8.11 -1.45
C SER A 345 6.19 -9.42 -0.78
N GLU A 346 7.10 -10.38 -0.78
CA GLU A 346 6.96 -11.65 -0.07
C GLU A 346 6.95 -11.50 1.45
N ALA A 347 7.49 -10.39 1.99
CA ALA A 347 7.64 -10.17 3.42
C ALA A 347 6.64 -9.15 3.98
N ARG A 348 6.13 -8.22 3.16
CA ARG A 348 5.26 -7.13 3.64
C ARG A 348 4.33 -6.56 2.57
N VAL A 349 3.28 -5.90 3.06
CA VAL A 349 2.41 -5.02 2.29
C VAL A 349 2.55 -3.63 2.88
N LEU A 350 3.28 -2.74 2.22
CA LEU A 350 3.29 -1.32 2.55
C LEU A 350 2.07 -0.68 1.89
N ARG A 351 1.23 0.01 2.66
CA ARG A 351 0.23 0.93 2.12
C ARG A 351 0.72 2.35 2.40
N PRO A 352 1.37 3.01 1.43
CA PRO A 352 1.75 4.40 1.61
C PRO A 352 0.51 5.20 1.99
N VAL A 353 0.64 6.07 2.99
CA VAL A 353 -0.48 6.88 3.42
C VAL A 353 -0.79 7.84 2.26
N SER A 354 -1.87 7.57 1.53
CA SER A 354 -2.50 8.53 0.63
C SER A 354 -3.07 9.67 1.49
N SER A 355 -2.23 10.60 1.95
CA SER A 355 -2.75 11.84 2.52
C SER A 355 -2.94 12.84 1.39
N THR A 356 -4.08 12.74 0.70
CA THR A 356 -4.72 13.94 0.12
C THR A 356 -5.19 14.90 1.23
N ARG A 357 -5.15 14.44 2.48
CA ARG A 357 -5.36 15.21 3.70
C ARG A 357 -4.14 16.11 3.97
N PRO A 358 -4.34 17.40 4.30
CA PRO A 358 -3.29 18.22 4.90
C PRO A 358 -2.61 17.49 6.07
N GLU A 359 -1.32 17.73 6.28
CA GLU A 359 -0.49 17.04 7.28
C GLU A 359 -1.14 16.96 8.68
N ALA A 360 -1.71 18.08 9.16
CA ALA A 360 -2.42 18.14 10.44
C ALA A 360 -3.67 17.23 10.50
N GLU A 361 -4.35 17.00 9.38
CA GLU A 361 -5.49 16.09 9.28
C GLU A 361 -5.04 14.63 9.27
N ALA A 362 -3.91 14.32 8.63
CA ALA A 362 -3.33 12.98 8.62
C ALA A 362 -2.83 12.58 10.03
N GLU A 363 -2.12 13.47 10.72
CA GLU A 363 -1.65 13.25 12.09
C GLU A 363 -2.82 13.03 13.07
N ALA A 364 -3.85 13.88 12.98
CA ALA A 364 -5.06 13.74 13.78
C ALA A 364 -5.76 12.39 13.50
N ALA A 365 -5.81 11.96 12.24
CA ALA A 365 -6.44 10.70 11.85
C ALA A 365 -5.74 9.48 12.44
N VAL A 366 -4.41 9.45 12.40
CA VAL A 366 -3.59 8.39 13.00
C VAL A 366 -3.81 8.32 14.51
N THR A 367 -3.81 9.48 15.18
CA THR A 367 -3.96 9.57 16.63
C THR A 367 -5.35 9.14 17.09
N LEU A 368 -6.40 9.57 16.38
CA LEU A 368 -7.78 9.15 16.63
C LEU A 368 -7.97 7.65 16.47
N ALA A 369 -7.43 7.07 15.39
CA ALA A 369 -7.48 5.63 15.15
C ALA A 369 -6.76 4.85 16.26
N ALA A 370 -5.57 5.30 16.66
CA ALA A 370 -4.81 4.66 17.73
C ALA A 370 -5.53 4.69 19.08
N LEU A 371 -6.10 5.83 19.48
CA LEU A 371 -6.82 5.93 20.75
C LEU A 371 -8.14 5.14 20.72
N SER A 372 -8.85 5.10 19.59
CA SER A 372 -10.07 4.30 19.44
C SER A 372 -9.80 2.82 19.77
N ARG A 373 -8.70 2.27 19.23
CA ARG A 373 -8.28 0.89 19.50
C ARG A 373 -7.85 0.68 20.94
N ASP A 374 -7.22 1.67 21.58
CA ASP A 374 -6.87 1.58 23.00
C ASP A 374 -8.11 1.51 23.90
N LEU A 375 -9.09 2.39 23.67
CA LEU A 375 -10.34 2.42 24.43
C LEU A 375 -11.21 1.18 24.17
N TYR A 376 -11.19 0.65 22.94
CA TYR A 376 -11.80 -0.65 22.62
C TYR A 376 -11.18 -1.78 23.45
N ARG A 377 -9.83 -1.88 23.49
CA ARG A 377 -9.13 -2.93 24.27
C ARG A 377 -9.38 -2.84 25.78
N ARG A 378 -9.67 -1.64 26.29
CA ARG A 378 -10.08 -1.41 27.69
C ARG A 378 -11.52 -1.83 27.96
N GLY A 379 -12.29 -2.17 26.92
CA GLY A 379 -13.71 -2.49 27.01
C GLY A 379 -14.61 -1.26 27.11
N TRP A 380 -14.10 -0.06 26.82
CA TRP A 380 -14.83 1.20 27.00
C TRP A 380 -15.54 1.66 25.72
N MET A 381 -15.23 1.06 24.57
CA MET A 381 -15.89 1.35 23.29
C MET A 381 -16.17 0.06 22.53
N PRO A 382 -16.99 -0.86 23.08
CA PRO A 382 -17.26 -2.14 22.41
C PRO A 382 -18.07 -1.95 21.12
N GLY A 383 -17.72 -2.70 20.07
CA GLY A 383 -18.41 -2.67 18.79
C GLY A 383 -18.41 -1.27 18.16
N THR A 384 -19.58 -0.71 17.89
CA THR A 384 -19.75 0.61 17.25
C THR A 384 -19.93 1.76 18.23
N SER A 385 -19.89 1.49 19.55
CA SER A 385 -20.20 2.45 20.60
C SER A 385 -19.09 3.49 20.81
N GLY A 386 -19.49 4.74 21.02
CA GLY A 386 -18.57 5.85 21.31
C GLY A 386 -17.96 6.50 20.07
N ASN A 387 -17.41 7.69 20.26
CA ASN A 387 -16.75 8.47 19.21
C ASN A 387 -15.70 9.42 19.79
N LEU A 388 -14.76 9.84 18.94
CA LEU A 388 -13.65 10.72 19.32
C LEU A 388 -13.47 11.76 18.24
N SER A 389 -13.16 13.00 18.64
CA SER A 389 -12.84 14.07 17.71
C SER A 389 -11.68 14.95 18.16
N VAL A 390 -10.98 15.50 17.19
CA VAL A 390 -9.93 16.51 17.38
C VAL A 390 -10.25 17.73 16.53
N ARG A 391 -10.19 18.91 17.12
CA ARG A 391 -10.30 20.19 16.43
C ARG A 391 -9.03 20.42 15.62
N LEU A 392 -9.19 20.78 14.36
CA LEU A 392 -8.07 21.04 13.47
C LEU A 392 -7.65 22.51 13.54
N PRO A 393 -6.35 22.81 13.40
CA PRO A 393 -5.88 24.19 13.29
C PRO A 393 -6.40 24.85 12.01
N GLY A 394 -6.63 26.16 12.09
CA GLY A 394 -7.00 26.99 10.93
C GLY A 394 -8.12 28.00 11.21
N PRO A 395 -8.42 28.88 10.24
CA PRO A 395 -9.40 29.95 10.39
C PRO A 395 -10.86 29.47 10.34
N SER A 396 -11.12 28.28 9.78
CA SER A 396 -12.46 27.68 9.70
C SER A 396 -12.67 26.68 10.83
N PRO A 397 -13.89 26.62 11.43
CA PRO A 397 -14.18 25.77 12.59
C PRO A 397 -14.29 24.29 12.19
N ARG A 398 -13.16 23.61 11.96
CA ARG A 398 -13.10 22.23 11.49
C ARG A 398 -12.70 21.27 12.60
N ALA A 399 -13.25 20.07 12.58
CA ALA A 399 -12.80 18.95 13.41
C ALA A 399 -12.80 17.66 12.60
N LEU A 400 -11.92 16.75 12.98
CA LEU A 400 -11.89 15.40 12.48
C LEU A 400 -12.51 14.47 13.51
N ILE A 401 -13.42 13.58 13.09
CA ILE A 401 -14.18 12.69 13.99
C ILE A 401 -14.23 11.26 13.46
N THR A 402 -14.33 10.28 14.36
CA THR A 402 -14.52 8.87 13.96
C THR A 402 -15.82 8.64 13.19
N GLY A 403 -15.76 7.83 12.14
CA GLY A 403 -16.90 7.44 11.32
C GLY A 403 -17.95 6.62 12.07
N SER A 404 -19.19 6.71 11.60
CA SER A 404 -20.34 5.95 12.13
C SER A 404 -20.32 4.48 11.69
N GLY A 405 -20.87 3.58 12.53
CA GLY A 405 -21.18 2.20 12.16
C GLY A 405 -20.00 1.24 12.04
N LEU A 406 -18.78 1.67 12.42
CA LEU A 406 -17.57 0.87 12.34
C LEU A 406 -17.14 0.36 13.72
N ASP A 407 -16.54 -0.83 13.73
CA ASP A 407 -15.91 -1.39 14.93
C ASP A 407 -14.74 -0.51 15.38
N LYS A 408 -14.80 0.00 16.61
CA LYS A 408 -13.78 0.89 17.17
C LYS A 408 -12.44 0.18 17.35
N GLY A 409 -12.44 -1.15 17.45
CA GLY A 409 -11.24 -1.98 17.48
C GLY A 409 -10.48 -2.06 16.16
N SER A 410 -11.14 -1.77 15.03
CA SER A 410 -10.55 -1.90 13.69
C SER A 410 -10.36 -0.59 12.94
N LEU A 411 -10.68 0.56 13.55
CA LEU A 411 -10.59 1.87 12.87
C LEU A 411 -9.17 2.17 12.37
N GLY A 412 -9.06 2.62 11.12
CA GLY A 412 -7.87 3.19 10.51
C GLY A 412 -7.97 4.70 10.28
N PRO A 413 -6.88 5.37 9.85
CA PRO A 413 -6.88 6.81 9.57
C PRO A 413 -7.93 7.25 8.53
N ASP A 414 -8.24 6.39 7.55
CA ASP A 414 -9.21 6.69 6.50
C ASP A 414 -10.67 6.64 6.95
N ASP A 415 -10.93 6.12 8.15
CA ASP A 415 -12.27 6.02 8.72
C ASP A 415 -12.72 7.29 9.44
N MET A 416 -11.93 8.35 9.35
CA MET A 416 -12.22 9.64 9.96
C MET A 416 -12.94 10.58 8.99
N VAL A 417 -13.97 11.26 9.49
CA VAL A 417 -14.83 12.18 8.75
C VAL A 417 -14.48 13.62 9.12
N LEU A 418 -14.30 14.47 8.12
CA LEU A 418 -14.12 15.91 8.34
C LEU A 418 -15.49 16.57 8.55
N VAL A 419 -15.65 17.26 9.68
CA VAL A 419 -16.89 17.95 10.04
C VAL A 419 -16.62 19.41 10.40
N ASP A 420 -17.67 20.21 10.27
CA ASP A 420 -17.75 21.52 10.91
C ASP A 420 -17.93 21.31 12.42
N SER A 421 -16.93 21.75 13.19
CA SER A 421 -16.88 21.60 14.65
C SER A 421 -18.00 22.36 15.38
N GLY A 422 -18.64 23.34 14.72
CA GLY A 422 -19.75 24.10 15.28
C GLY A 422 -21.11 23.48 14.98
N THR A 423 -21.29 22.79 13.86
CA THR A 423 -22.62 22.34 13.39
C THR A 423 -22.76 20.83 13.26
N ALA A 424 -21.68 20.07 13.48
CA ALA A 424 -21.61 18.62 13.29
C ALA A 424 -21.84 18.15 11.83
N ARG A 425 -21.93 19.06 10.85
CA ARG A 425 -22.14 18.73 9.45
C ARG A 425 -20.85 18.26 8.79
N ALA A 426 -20.93 17.19 8.00
CA ALA A 426 -19.80 16.74 7.19
C ALA A 426 -19.43 17.77 6.13
N LEU A 427 -18.14 18.08 6.00
CA LEU A 427 -17.62 19.09 5.06
C LEU A 427 -17.24 18.51 3.69
N HIS A 428 -16.85 17.23 3.64
CA HIS A 428 -16.58 16.50 2.40
C HIS A 428 -17.41 15.20 2.37
N PRO A 429 -18.69 15.27 1.95
CA PRO A 429 -19.55 14.09 1.86
C PRO A 429 -19.23 13.18 0.65
N GLU A 430 -18.38 13.62 -0.28
CA GLU A 430 -17.98 12.85 -1.47
C GLU A 430 -17.03 11.71 -1.06
N GLY A 431 -17.59 10.52 -0.84
CA GLY A 431 -16.87 9.33 -0.33
C GLY A 431 -17.70 8.43 0.61
N GLY A 432 -18.93 8.81 0.95
CA GLY A 432 -19.96 7.89 1.48
C GLY A 432 -19.97 7.63 2.99
N ARG A 433 -18.96 8.04 3.78
CA ARG A 433 -18.97 7.88 5.24
C ARG A 433 -19.68 9.04 5.94
N ARG A 434 -20.51 8.72 6.95
CA ARG A 434 -21.25 9.70 7.77
C ARG A 434 -20.66 9.80 9.18
N PRO A 435 -20.67 10.99 9.81
CA PRO A 435 -20.29 11.12 11.21
C PRO A 435 -21.33 10.46 12.13
N SER A 436 -20.95 10.12 13.37
CA SER A 436 -21.89 9.61 14.40
C SER A 436 -23.00 10.64 14.70
N ALA A 437 -24.18 10.19 15.12
CA ALA A 437 -25.22 11.10 15.61
C ALA A 437 -24.74 11.88 16.86
N GLU A 438 -23.89 11.27 17.68
CA GLU A 438 -23.26 11.88 18.88
C GLU A 438 -22.31 13.04 18.54
N THR A 439 -22.00 13.26 17.27
CA THR A 439 -21.23 14.43 16.83
C THR A 439 -21.90 15.75 17.23
N ALA A 440 -23.24 15.76 17.39
CA ALA A 440 -23.97 16.92 17.91
C ALA A 440 -23.49 17.33 19.33
N ILE A 441 -23.16 16.36 20.18
CA ILE A 441 -22.65 16.59 21.54
C ILE A 441 -21.22 17.14 21.48
N HIS A 442 -20.38 16.59 20.59
CA HIS A 442 -19.03 17.11 20.36
C HIS A 442 -19.07 18.56 19.89
N ALA A 443 -19.97 18.87 18.94
CA ALA A 443 -20.17 20.22 18.44
C ALA A 443 -20.66 21.18 19.53
N ALA A 444 -21.55 20.72 20.43
CA ALA A 444 -21.97 21.50 21.59
C ALA A 444 -20.78 21.88 22.49
N VAL A 445 -19.95 20.90 22.86
CA VAL A 445 -18.73 21.14 23.65
C VAL A 445 -17.78 22.10 22.93
N TYR A 446 -17.58 21.93 21.62
CA TYR A 446 -16.71 22.80 20.83
C TYR A 446 -17.23 24.24 20.69
N ARG A 447 -18.55 24.46 20.70
CA ARG A 447 -19.13 25.82 20.64
C ARG A 447 -19.03 26.57 21.96
N THR A 448 -19.10 25.86 23.08
CA THR A 448 -19.23 26.48 24.41
C THR A 448 -17.94 26.46 25.23
N THR A 449 -16.93 25.72 24.78
CA THR A 449 -15.67 25.56 25.51
C THR A 449 -14.45 25.77 24.59
N GLY A 450 -13.26 25.93 25.19
CA GLY A 450 -11.98 25.96 24.48
C GLY A 450 -11.44 24.58 24.08
N ALA A 451 -12.28 23.54 24.01
CA ALA A 451 -11.83 22.18 23.73
C ALA A 451 -11.10 22.06 22.38
N GLY A 452 -9.92 21.43 22.42
CA GLY A 452 -9.19 20.94 21.26
C GLY A 452 -9.51 19.48 20.93
N ALA A 453 -9.96 18.68 21.89
CA ALA A 453 -10.42 17.31 21.64
C ALA A 453 -11.59 16.91 22.54
N VAL A 454 -12.40 15.96 22.05
CA VAL A 454 -13.55 15.40 22.77
C VAL A 454 -13.54 13.88 22.61
N VAL A 455 -13.71 13.16 23.72
CA VAL A 455 -13.81 11.71 23.76
C VAL A 455 -15.14 11.35 24.39
N HIS A 456 -15.92 10.53 23.69
CA HIS A 456 -17.11 9.89 24.22
C HIS A 456 -16.89 8.38 24.27
N ALA A 457 -17.02 7.81 25.46
CA ALA A 457 -16.77 6.40 25.73
C ALA A 457 -17.77 5.88 26.76
N HIS A 458 -17.86 4.56 26.87
CA HIS A 458 -18.86 3.84 27.66
C HIS A 458 -18.17 2.97 28.73
N PRO A 459 -17.33 3.54 29.61
CA PRO A 459 -16.67 2.77 30.65
C PRO A 459 -17.69 2.35 31.74
N PRO A 460 -17.55 1.16 32.32
CA PRO A 460 -18.63 0.51 33.06
C PRO A 460 -19.06 1.26 34.34
N TYR A 461 -18.12 1.79 35.11
CA TYR A 461 -18.44 2.39 36.42
C TYR A 461 -19.10 3.76 36.27
N ALA A 462 -18.59 4.62 35.38
CA ALA A 462 -19.20 5.91 35.08
C ALA A 462 -20.59 5.74 34.48
N THR A 463 -20.77 4.76 33.58
CA THR A 463 -22.07 4.45 32.98
C THR A 463 -23.08 3.95 34.02
N ALA A 464 -22.64 3.11 34.95
CA ALA A 464 -23.48 2.63 36.05
C ALA A 464 -23.91 3.76 37.01
N LEU A 465 -23.00 4.67 37.37
CA LEU A 465 -23.37 5.84 38.18
C LEU A 465 -24.26 6.82 37.43
N ALA A 466 -24.05 7.03 36.13
CA ALA A 466 -24.93 7.85 35.30
C ALA A 466 -26.37 7.31 35.34
N ARG A 467 -26.56 5.99 35.22
CA ARG A 467 -27.87 5.35 35.37
C ARG A 467 -28.48 5.57 36.75
N LEU A 468 -27.70 5.46 37.82
CA LEU A 468 -28.19 5.65 39.20
C LEU A 468 -28.52 7.11 39.54
N ALA A 469 -27.83 8.06 38.92
CA ALA A 469 -28.01 9.50 39.14
C ALA A 469 -28.99 10.16 38.15
N ALA A 470 -29.51 9.40 37.18
CA ALA A 470 -30.44 9.88 36.18
C ALA A 470 -31.75 10.40 36.81
N ARG A 471 -32.29 11.48 36.24
CA ARG A 471 -33.59 12.03 36.60
C ARG A 471 -34.54 11.96 35.40
N PRO A 472 -35.86 11.75 35.60
CA PRO A 472 -36.82 11.71 34.50
C PRO A 472 -36.93 13.05 33.75
N GLU A 473 -36.74 14.16 34.46
CA GLU A 473 -36.85 15.52 33.94
C GLU A 473 -35.61 16.34 34.33
N GLY A 474 -34.82 16.74 33.33
CA GLY A 474 -33.62 17.57 33.50
C GLY A 474 -32.36 16.81 33.92
N PRO A 475 -31.20 17.50 34.00
CA PRO A 475 -29.93 16.85 34.31
C PRO A 475 -29.84 16.44 35.78
N GLY A 476 -29.55 15.16 36.01
CA GLY A 476 -29.07 14.64 37.30
C GLY A 476 -27.64 15.11 37.59
N ARG A 477 -27.08 14.67 38.73
CA ARG A 477 -25.70 15.03 39.12
C ARG A 477 -25.01 13.87 39.85
N VAL A 478 -23.74 13.64 39.50
CA VAL A 478 -22.81 12.83 40.28
C VAL A 478 -21.87 13.77 41.02
N ARG A 479 -21.88 13.73 42.36
CA ARG A 479 -20.94 14.46 43.22
C ARG A 479 -19.71 13.60 43.46
N LEU A 480 -18.54 14.19 43.22
CA LEU A 480 -17.22 13.61 43.47
C LEU A 480 -16.53 14.47 44.54
N GLU A 481 -16.20 13.91 45.70
CA GLU A 481 -15.65 14.67 46.84
C GLU A 481 -14.54 13.88 47.52
N GLY A 482 -13.48 14.57 47.96
CA GLY A 482 -12.42 13.97 48.76
C GLY A 482 -11.52 12.94 48.03
N LEU A 483 -11.56 12.91 46.68
CA LEU A 483 -10.78 11.96 45.87
C LEU A 483 -9.55 12.64 45.24
N GLU A 484 -8.38 12.04 45.39
CA GLU A 484 -7.09 12.54 44.87
C GLU A 484 -7.11 12.79 43.35
N LEU A 485 -7.90 12.02 42.60
CA LEU A 485 -8.02 12.12 41.14
C LEU A 485 -8.85 13.33 40.66
N LEU A 486 -9.48 14.09 41.56
CA LEU A 486 -10.20 15.31 41.20
C LEU A 486 -9.29 16.35 40.51
N LYS A 487 -7.99 16.35 40.83
CA LYS A 487 -6.99 17.20 40.15
C LYS A 487 -6.90 16.93 38.64
N GLY A 488 -7.23 15.71 38.21
CA GLY A 488 -7.28 15.31 36.79
C GLY A 488 -8.35 16.04 35.97
N LEU A 489 -9.32 16.69 36.63
CA LEU A 489 -10.36 17.50 36.00
C LEU A 489 -9.93 18.96 35.75
N GLY A 490 -8.64 19.29 35.94
CA GLY A 490 -8.07 20.58 35.54
C GLY A 490 -8.41 21.75 36.46
N ARG A 491 -8.92 21.48 37.66
CA ARG A 491 -9.14 22.51 38.69
C ARG A 491 -7.99 22.50 39.70
N VAL A 492 -7.52 23.68 40.10
CA VAL A 492 -6.53 23.82 41.17
C VAL A 492 -7.27 23.64 42.51
N THR A 493 -6.95 22.57 43.25
CA THR A 493 -7.51 22.22 44.58
C THR A 493 -9.04 22.08 44.68
N PRO A 494 -9.73 21.29 43.83
CA PRO A 494 -11.14 20.97 44.04
C PRO A 494 -11.29 20.00 45.23
N SER A 495 -11.91 20.44 46.32
CA SER A 495 -12.44 19.52 47.34
C SER A 495 -13.63 18.72 46.81
N GLU A 496 -14.31 19.24 45.78
CA GLU A 496 -15.51 18.69 45.18
C GLU A 496 -15.62 19.03 43.67
N ALA A 497 -16.20 18.12 42.89
CA ALA A 497 -16.65 18.34 41.52
C ALA A 497 -18.04 17.72 41.29
N HIS A 498 -18.83 18.36 40.43
CA HIS A 498 -20.13 17.83 40.02
C HIS A 498 -20.11 17.53 38.52
N LEU A 499 -20.50 16.31 38.17
CA LEU A 499 -20.72 15.91 36.78
C LEU A 499 -22.22 15.94 36.47
N PRO A 500 -22.68 16.71 35.48
CA PRO A 500 -24.07 16.67 35.05
C PRO A 500 -24.38 15.31 34.40
N VAL A 501 -25.60 14.82 34.61
CA VAL A 501 -26.11 13.57 34.04
C VAL A 501 -27.31 13.89 33.17
N PHE A 502 -27.13 13.95 31.86
CA PHE A 502 -28.20 14.25 30.92
C PHE A 502 -29.09 13.03 30.65
N PRO A 503 -30.40 13.22 30.45
CA PRO A 503 -31.26 12.16 29.96
C PRO A 503 -30.82 11.67 28.57
N ASN A 504 -30.97 10.37 28.31
CA ASN A 504 -30.67 9.78 27.01
C ASN A 504 -31.88 9.87 26.08
N TRP A 505 -32.01 11.01 25.41
CA TRP A 505 -33.06 11.23 24.44
C TRP A 505 -32.81 10.42 23.16
N PRO A 506 -33.86 9.85 22.52
CA PRO A 506 -33.73 9.21 21.20
C PRO A 506 -33.17 10.16 20.13
N ASP A 507 -33.49 11.45 20.26
CA ASP A 507 -32.90 12.51 19.44
C ASP A 507 -31.63 13.05 20.11
N VAL A 508 -30.48 12.62 19.60
CA VAL A 508 -29.17 13.01 20.13
C VAL A 508 -28.89 14.50 19.93
N THR A 509 -29.55 15.16 18.97
CA THR A 509 -29.38 16.61 18.77
C THR A 509 -29.92 17.42 19.94
N ARG A 510 -31.04 16.96 20.54
CA ARG A 510 -31.58 17.51 21.78
C ARG A 510 -30.59 17.41 22.95
N ILE A 511 -29.88 16.27 23.07
CA ILE A 511 -28.83 16.13 24.09
C ILE A 511 -27.73 17.17 23.85
N GLY A 512 -27.31 17.36 22.60
CA GLY A 512 -26.34 18.40 22.23
C GLY A 512 -26.79 19.82 22.61
N ASP A 513 -28.06 20.16 22.40
CA ASP A 513 -28.61 21.47 22.75
C ASP A 513 -28.67 21.68 24.27
N GLU A 514 -29.13 20.69 25.04
CA GLU A 514 -29.15 20.72 26.51
C GLU A 514 -27.72 20.81 27.08
N VAL A 515 -26.75 20.12 26.47
CA VAL A 515 -25.33 20.22 26.83
C VAL A 515 -24.78 21.62 26.57
N ALA A 516 -25.07 22.20 25.41
CA ALA A 516 -24.63 23.55 25.07
C ALA A 516 -25.21 24.59 26.04
N GLU A 517 -26.50 24.50 26.34
CA GLU A 517 -27.18 25.37 27.30
C GLU A 517 -26.55 25.26 28.70
N TYR A 518 -26.36 24.04 29.19
CA TYR A 518 -25.76 23.81 30.50
C TYR A 518 -24.35 24.37 30.60
N LEU A 519 -23.48 24.10 29.61
CA LEU A 519 -22.09 24.57 29.61
C LEU A 519 -22.00 26.09 29.49
N ALA A 520 -22.91 26.73 28.74
CA ALA A 520 -22.98 28.19 28.66
C ALA A 520 -23.36 28.82 30.01
N GLN A 521 -24.27 28.18 30.76
CA GLN A 521 -24.66 28.63 32.11
C GLN A 521 -23.60 28.31 33.18
N HIS A 522 -22.73 27.31 32.93
CA HIS A 522 -21.73 26.81 33.88
C HIS A 522 -20.33 26.79 33.25
N PRO A 523 -19.73 27.95 32.91
CA PRO A 523 -18.47 28.01 32.18
C PRO A 523 -17.28 27.42 32.95
N THR A 524 -17.42 27.26 34.27
CA THR A 524 -16.39 26.66 35.12
C THR A 524 -16.59 25.16 35.33
N ALA A 525 -17.66 24.55 34.79
CA ALA A 525 -18.00 23.13 34.98
C ALA A 525 -16.82 22.19 34.74
N ALA A 526 -16.81 21.04 35.43
CA ALA A 526 -15.80 20.04 35.18
C ALA A 526 -15.84 19.61 33.69
N PRO A 527 -14.69 19.30 33.07
CA PRO A 527 -14.59 19.01 31.65
C PRO A 527 -15.04 17.58 31.28
N ALA A 528 -16.14 17.14 31.89
CA ALA A 528 -16.77 15.86 31.68
C ALA A 528 -18.27 15.96 31.99
N LEU A 529 -19.07 15.20 31.25
CA LEU A 529 -20.50 15.02 31.46
C LEU A 529 -20.88 13.56 31.27
N LEU A 530 -22.01 13.17 31.85
CA LEU A 530 -22.56 11.83 31.77
C LEU A 530 -23.91 11.88 31.04
N ILE A 531 -24.24 10.80 30.36
CA ILE A 531 -25.54 10.58 29.72
C ILE A 531 -26.08 9.27 30.28
N ALA A 532 -27.27 9.31 30.87
CA ALA A 532 -27.91 8.17 31.51
C ALA A 532 -27.99 6.96 30.56
N ASP A 533 -27.63 5.76 31.00
CA ASP A 533 -27.71 4.54 30.16
C ASP A 533 -26.91 4.57 28.86
N HIS A 534 -25.93 5.49 28.74
CA HIS A 534 -25.24 5.75 27.49
C HIS A 534 -23.73 5.82 27.70
N GLY A 535 -23.22 6.78 28.48
CA GLY A 535 -21.79 6.87 28.71
C GLY A 535 -21.31 8.23 29.21
N ILE A 536 -20.01 8.47 29.05
CA ILE A 536 -19.32 9.70 29.46
C ILE A 536 -18.79 10.43 28.24
N THR A 537 -18.88 11.76 28.24
CA THR A 537 -18.17 12.62 27.30
C THR A 537 -17.24 13.54 28.08
N ALA A 538 -15.95 13.49 27.79
CA ALA A 538 -14.96 14.40 28.36
C ALA A 538 -14.19 15.11 27.25
N TRP A 539 -13.67 16.30 27.54
CA TRP A 539 -12.94 17.10 26.58
C TRP A 539 -11.64 17.62 27.17
N GLY A 540 -10.75 18.14 26.34
CA GLY A 540 -9.41 18.61 26.71
C GLY A 540 -8.82 19.57 25.67
N GLU A 541 -7.69 20.18 26.00
CA GLU A 541 -6.85 20.92 25.05
C GLU A 541 -6.35 20.00 23.92
N ASP A 542 -6.09 18.75 24.26
CA ASP A 542 -5.72 17.69 23.33
C ASP A 542 -6.41 16.36 23.70
N LEU A 543 -6.18 15.35 22.86
CA LEU A 543 -6.78 14.04 23.00
C LEU A 543 -6.26 13.27 24.23
N ALA A 544 -5.01 13.50 24.63
CA ALA A 544 -4.42 12.87 25.80
C ALA A 544 -5.06 13.39 27.09
N GLN A 545 -5.30 14.69 27.18
CA GLN A 545 -5.97 15.32 28.31
C GLN A 545 -7.44 14.89 28.39
N ALA A 546 -8.16 14.84 27.25
CA ALA A 546 -9.54 14.36 27.22
C ALA A 546 -9.65 12.90 27.69
N ARG A 547 -8.74 12.02 27.22
CA ARG A 547 -8.62 10.64 27.68
C ARG A 547 -8.34 10.56 29.18
N ASN A 548 -7.34 11.29 29.69
CA ASN A 548 -6.97 11.27 31.11
C ASN A 548 -8.16 11.67 32.01
N ARG A 549 -8.99 12.62 31.56
CA ARG A 549 -10.21 13.02 32.28
C ARG A 549 -11.21 11.86 32.39
N ILE A 550 -11.44 11.09 31.33
CA ILE A 550 -12.28 9.88 31.39
C ILE A 550 -11.68 8.87 32.35
N GLU A 551 -10.37 8.61 32.28
CA GLU A 551 -9.70 7.65 33.18
C GLU A 551 -9.84 8.06 34.64
N CYS A 552 -9.69 9.35 34.94
CA CYS A 552 -9.89 9.88 36.29
C CYS A 552 -11.34 9.73 36.76
N VAL A 553 -12.31 10.07 35.90
CA VAL A 553 -13.74 9.92 36.25
C VAL A 553 -14.10 8.46 36.47
N GLU A 554 -13.69 7.56 35.57
CA GLU A 554 -13.97 6.13 35.71
C GLU A 554 -13.40 5.55 37.01
N ALA A 555 -12.15 5.88 37.35
CA ALA A 555 -11.53 5.43 38.60
C ALA A 555 -12.25 5.99 39.84
N MET A 556 -12.67 7.26 39.82
CA MET A 556 -13.46 7.84 40.91
C MET A 556 -14.85 7.18 41.01
N CYS A 557 -15.50 6.92 39.88
CA CYS A 557 -16.79 6.22 39.82
C CYS A 557 -16.68 4.79 40.33
N GLN A 558 -15.58 4.10 40.04
CA GLN A 558 -15.28 2.76 40.55
C GLN A 558 -15.23 2.76 42.08
N VAL A 559 -14.50 3.70 42.68
CA VAL A 559 -14.40 3.82 44.14
C VAL A 559 -15.79 4.00 44.75
N LEU A 560 -16.56 5.00 44.28
CA LEU A 560 -17.89 5.29 44.81
C LEU A 560 -18.86 4.09 44.73
N LEU A 561 -18.83 3.34 43.63
CA LEU A 561 -19.67 2.15 43.46
C LEU A 561 -19.25 1.00 44.37
N LEU A 562 -17.95 0.77 44.53
CA LEU A 562 -17.42 -0.33 45.35
C LEU A 562 -17.50 -0.04 46.85
N THR A 563 -17.43 1.22 47.29
CA THR A 563 -17.58 1.62 48.70
C THR A 563 -19.04 1.80 49.12
N GLY A 564 -19.96 1.88 48.16
CA GLY A 564 -21.39 2.13 48.43
C GLY A 564 -21.72 3.58 48.75
N GLU A 565 -20.76 4.50 48.59
CA GLU A 565 -20.93 5.94 48.77
C GLU A 565 -21.72 6.52 47.59
N ARG A 566 -23.06 6.47 47.68
CA ARG A 566 -23.95 7.03 46.68
C ARG A 566 -24.16 8.52 46.93
N HIS A 567 -23.19 9.36 46.59
CA HIS A 567 -23.38 10.82 46.56
C HIS A 567 -24.16 11.30 45.31
N ALA A 568 -25.06 10.48 44.76
CA ALA A 568 -26.00 10.86 43.71
C ALA A 568 -27.21 11.52 44.37
N SER A 569 -27.26 12.85 44.43
CA SER A 569 -28.39 13.55 45.03
C SER A 569 -29.62 13.45 44.12
N GLY A 570 -30.62 12.67 44.56
CA GLY A 570 -31.97 12.68 44.01
C GLY A 570 -32.88 13.79 44.57
N ALA A 571 -32.38 14.68 45.43
CA ALA A 571 -33.21 15.65 46.14
C ALA A 571 -32.88 17.12 45.80
N ALA A 572 -33.92 17.94 45.75
CA ALA A 572 -33.90 19.39 45.56
C ALA A 572 -33.40 20.12 46.81
N ALA A 573 -32.62 21.18 46.59
CA ALA A 573 -32.58 22.40 47.38
C ALA A 573 -32.26 23.55 46.43
#